data_AF-A0A7W5V5U1-F1
#
_entry.id   AF-A0A7W5V5U1-F1
#
_cell.length_a   1.000
_cell.length_b   1.000
_cell.length_c   1.000
_cell.angle_alpha   90.00
_cell.angle_beta   90.00
_cell.angle_gamma   90.00
#
_symmetry.space_group_name_H-M   'P 1'
#
loop_
_entity.id
_entity.type
_entity.pdbx_description
1 polymer ?
#
loop_
_entity_poly.entity_id
_entity_poly.type
_entity_poly.pdbx_seq_one_letter_code
_entity_poly.pdbx_strand_id
1 'polypeptide(L)'
;MNDKRWVVQIDITEEGDLTKAHATLSGGRLAGYGEAHRNPNDPPAPDIGDELAAGRALQDLTYQLLGTANMDVAQNAATTPS
;
A
#
# COMPACT_ATOMS: atom_id res chain seq x y z
N MET A 1 -27.06 -12.08 0.15
CA MET A 1 -25.63 -11.82 0.41
C MET A 1 -25.42 -10.32 0.27
N ASN A 2 -24.70 -9.68 1.19
CA ASN A 2 -24.39 -8.25 1.07
C ASN A 2 -22.88 -8.14 0.81
N ASP A 3 -22.51 -8.12 -0.46
CA ASP A 3 -21.11 -8.20 -0.86
C ASP A 3 -20.49 -6.80 -0.77
N LYS A 4 -19.31 -6.72 -0.13
CA LYS A 4 -18.51 -5.49 -0.11
C LYS A 4 -17.35 -5.64 -1.07
N ARG A 5 -17.14 -4.63 -1.91
CA ARG A 5 -16.00 -4.56 -2.85
C ARG A 5 -15.16 -3.35 -2.54
N TRP A 6 -13.86 -3.55 -2.38
CA TRP A 6 -12.86 -2.49 -2.34
C TRP A 6 -11.95 -2.58 -3.55
N VAL A 7 -11.42 -1.44 -3.98
CA VAL A 7 -10.46 -1.33 -5.09
C VAL A 7 -9.22 -0.63 -4.57
N VAL A 8 -8.04 -1.10 -4.94
CA VAL A 8 -6.79 -0.37 -4.72
C VAL A 8 -6.36 0.23 -6.06
N GLN A 9 -6.21 1.55 -6.10
CA GLN A 9 -5.57 2.24 -7.22
C GLN A 9 -4.08 2.35 -6.92
N ILE A 10 -3.23 2.00 -7.88
CA ILE A 10 -1.78 2.14 -7.74
C ILE A 10 -1.31 3.10 -8.82
N ASP A 11 -0.79 4.24 -8.41
CA ASP A 11 -0.17 5.23 -9.29
C ASP A 11 1.35 5.05 -9.22
N ILE A 12 2.01 4.91 -10.37
CA ILE A 12 3.46 4.69 -10.48
C ILE A 12 4.11 5.87 -11.21
N THR A 13 5.25 6.31 -10.71
CA THR A 13 6.06 7.39 -11.29
C THR A 13 7.53 6.98 -11.33
N GLU A 14 8.20 7.25 -12.44
CA GLU A 14 9.62 6.95 -12.63
C GLU A 14 10.43 8.25 -12.78
N GLU A 15 11.53 8.35 -12.03
CA GLU A 15 12.49 9.46 -12.04
C GLU A 15 13.92 8.90 -12.14
N GLY A 16 14.41 8.70 -13.36
CA GLY A 16 15.74 8.13 -13.60
C GLY A 16 15.79 6.65 -13.22
N ASP A 17 16.56 6.32 -12.18
CA ASP A 17 16.71 4.95 -11.65
C ASP A 17 15.77 4.67 -10.46
N LEU A 18 14.90 5.62 -10.12
CA LEU A 18 13.94 5.54 -9.02
C LEU A 18 12.52 5.36 -9.56
N THR A 19 11.87 4.28 -9.16
CA THR A 19 10.43 4.06 -9.34
C THR A 19 9.72 4.26 -8.00
N LYS A 20 8.65 5.06 -7.99
CA LYS A 20 7.79 5.29 -6.83
C LYS A 20 6.38 4.81 -7.13
N ALA A 21 5.72 4.19 -6.16
CA ALA A 21 4.34 3.73 -6.26
C ALA A 21 3.51 4.22 -5.06
N HIS A 22 2.28 4.61 -5.34
CA HIS A 22 1.31 5.05 -4.34
C HIS A 22 0.02 4.24 -4.48
N ALA A 23 -0.28 3.41 -3.47
CA ALA A 23 -1.42 2.50 -3.47
C ALA A 23 -2.56 3.05 -2.58
N THR A 24 -3.63 3.55 -3.17
CA THR A 24 -4.77 4.13 -2.45
C THR A 24 -5.97 3.17 -2.42
N LEU A 25 -6.51 2.90 -1.24
CA LEU A 25 -7.74 2.12 -1.09
C LEU A 25 -8.98 2.97 -1.42
N SER A 26 -9.94 2.40 -2.13
CA SER A 26 -11.20 3.03 -2.53
C SER A 26 -11.89 3.72 -1.35
N GLY A 27 -12.16 5.03 -1.49
CA GLY A 27 -12.61 5.89 -0.40
C GLY A 27 -11.52 6.78 0.19
N GLY A 28 -10.27 6.64 -0.25
CA GLY A 28 -9.17 7.59 -0.06
C GLY A 28 -8.65 7.73 1.38
N ARG A 29 -9.12 6.89 2.30
CA ARG A 29 -8.77 7.00 3.73
C ARG A 29 -7.46 6.30 4.10
N LEU A 30 -7.01 5.34 3.31
CA LEU A 30 -5.79 4.58 3.55
C LEU A 30 -5.00 4.50 2.26
N ALA A 31 -3.70 4.74 2.37
CA ALA A 31 -2.82 4.72 1.21
C ALA A 31 -1.41 4.31 1.61
N GLY A 32 -0.80 3.39 0.86
CA GLY A 32 0.56 2.93 1.08
C GLY A 32 1.54 3.47 0.06
N TYR A 33 2.81 3.57 0.44
CA TYR A 33 3.89 4.09 -0.41
C TYR A 33 5.00 3.07 -0.58
N GLY A 34 5.59 3.03 -1.77
CA GLY A 34 6.70 2.14 -2.08
C GLY A 34 7.66 2.78 -3.07
N GLU A 35 8.94 2.43 -2.96
CA GLU A 35 9.99 2.90 -3.85
C GLU A 35 10.89 1.73 -4.24
N ALA A 36 11.43 1.76 -5.45
CA ALA A 36 12.44 0.83 -5.94
C ALA A 36 13.55 1.61 -6.64
N HIS A 37 14.79 1.29 -6.30
CA HIS A 37 15.97 1.86 -6.94
C HIS A 37 16.66 0.78 -7.76
N ARG A 38 16.83 1.01 -9.06
CA ARG A 38 17.68 0.17 -9.91
C ARG A 38 19.14 0.39 -9.51
N ASN A 39 19.93 -0.67 -9.41
CA ASN A 39 21.37 -0.52 -9.30
C ASN A 39 21.90 0.09 -10.62
N PRO A 40 22.77 1.11 -10.58
CA PRO A 40 23.34 1.69 -11.80
C PRO A 40 24.06 0.69 -12.71
N ASN A 41 24.53 -0.43 -12.13
CA ASN A 41 25.21 -1.50 -12.86
C ASN A 41 24.24 -2.53 -13.46
N ASP A 42 22.96 -2.50 -13.08
CA ASP A 42 21.95 -3.41 -13.62
C ASP A 42 21.41 -2.87 -14.96
N PRO A 43 21.12 -3.76 -15.93
CA PRO A 43 20.45 -3.36 -17.15
C PRO A 43 19.12 -2.66 -16.87
N PRO A 44 18.71 -1.68 -17.70
CA PRO A 44 17.40 -1.07 -17.58
C PRO A 44 16.30 -2.13 -17.68
N ALA A 45 15.51 -2.28 -16.61
CA ALA A 45 14.37 -3.17 -16.53
C ALA A 45 13.21 -2.45 -15.82
N PRO A 46 12.46 -1.60 -16.55
CA PRO A 46 11.41 -0.76 -15.97
C PRO A 46 10.37 -1.57 -15.19
N ASP A 47 9.92 -2.69 -15.78
CA ASP A 47 8.91 -3.57 -15.19
C ASP A 47 9.30 -4.09 -13.79
N ILE A 48 10.59 -4.33 -13.53
CA ILE A 48 11.06 -4.80 -12.22
C ILE A 48 10.92 -3.69 -11.16
N GLY A 49 11.24 -2.44 -11.53
CA GLY A 49 11.07 -1.28 -10.66
C GLY A 49 9.62 -1.08 -10.28
N ASP A 50 8.72 -1.17 -11.26
CA ASP A 50 7.27 -1.05 -11.08
C ASP A 50 6.72 -2.12 -10.15
N GLU A 51 7.04 -3.39 -10.40
CA GLU A 51 6.60 -4.51 -9.57
C GLU A 51 7.09 -4.38 -8.12
N LEU A 52 8.37 -4.01 -7.93
CA LEU A 52 8.95 -3.84 -6.60
C LEU A 52 8.35 -2.66 -5.85
N ALA A 53 8.21 -1.50 -6.51
CA ALA A 53 7.63 -0.31 -5.91
C ALA A 53 6.15 -0.56 -5.54
N ALA A 54 5.37 -1.14 -6.46
CA ALA A 54 3.97 -1.49 -6.23
C ALA A 54 3.81 -2.51 -5.09
N GLY A 55 4.64 -3.56 -5.06
CA GLY A 55 4.64 -4.55 -3.98
C GLY A 55 4.92 -3.93 -2.61
N ARG A 56 5.88 -3.00 -2.53
CA ARG A 56 6.20 -2.25 -1.31
C ARG A 56 5.06 -1.32 -0.89
N ALA A 57 4.42 -0.63 -1.83
CA ALA A 57 3.26 0.20 -1.55
C ALA A 57 2.07 -0.61 -1.01
N LEU A 58 1.85 -1.81 -1.55
CA LEU A 58 0.82 -2.73 -1.06
C LEU A 58 1.15 -3.31 0.32
N GLN A 59 2.43 -3.56 0.61
CA GLN A 59 2.87 -3.99 1.93
C GLN A 59 2.63 -2.89 2.97
N ASP A 60 2.96 -1.64 2.65
CA ASP A 60 2.67 -0.49 3.53
C ASP A 60 1.16 -0.33 3.75
N LEU A 61 0.35 -0.39 2.68
CA LEU A 61 -1.11 -0.34 2.78
C LEU A 61 -1.66 -1.47 3.67
N THR A 62 -1.06 -2.67 3.61
CA THR A 62 -1.44 -3.80 4.47
C THR A 62 -1.20 -3.48 5.94
N TYR A 63 -0.05 -2.90 6.29
CA TYR A 63 0.23 -2.49 7.67
C TYR A 63 -0.76 -1.44 8.16
N GLN A 64 -1.12 -0.46 7.33
CA GLN A 64 -2.10 0.57 7.70
C GLN A 64 -3.50 -0.01 7.91
N LEU A 65 -3.93 -0.94 7.06
CA LEU A 65 -5.22 -1.62 7.18
C LEU A 65 -5.30 -2.42 8.48
N LEU A 66 -4.27 -3.22 8.77
CA LEU A 66 -4.20 -4.00 10.00
C LEU A 66 -4.09 -3.11 11.25
N GLY A 67 -3.34 -2.02 11.17
CA GLY A 67 -3.26 -1.02 12.24
C GLY A 67 -4.62 -0.40 12.55
N THR A 68 -5.37 -0.01 11.52
CA THR A 68 -6.75 0.51 11.65
C THR A 68 -7.67 -0.52 12.30
N ALA A 69 -7.65 -1.77 11.82
CA ALA A 69 -8.46 -2.83 12.39
C ALA A 69 -8.12 -3.12 13.87
N ASN A 70 -6.84 -3.10 14.22
CA ASN A 70 -6.40 -3.30 15.61
C ASN A 70 -6.89 -2.18 16.53
N MET A 71 -6.84 -0.93 16.08
CA MET A 71 -7.41 0.21 16.83
C MET A 71 -8.92 0.04 17.02
N ASP A 72 -9.65 -0.35 15.98
CA ASP A 72 -11.10 -0.57 16.05
C ASP A 72 -11.46 -1.71 17.03
N VAL A 73 -10.70 -2.80 17.03
CA VAL A 73 -10.88 -3.91 17.99
C VAL A 73 -10.63 -3.45 19.42
N ALA A 74 -9.55 -2.71 19.67
CA ALA A 74 -9.22 -2.20 20.99
C ALA A 74 -10.30 -1.23 21.51
N GLN A 75 -10.80 -0.34 20.65
CA GLN A 75 -11.87 0.60 20.97
C GLN A 75 -13.16 -0.14 21.36
N ASN A 76 -13.55 -1.16 20.59
CA ASN A 76 -14.75 -1.96 20.88
C ASN A 76 -14.65 -2.71 22.20
N ALA A 77 -13.48 -3.31 22.49
CA ALA A 77 -13.23 -4.01 23.74
C ALA A 77 -13.35 -3.08 24.96
N ALA A 78 -12.85 -1.84 24.86
CA ALA A 78 -12.93 -0.84 25.92
C ALA A 78 -14.35 -0.32 26.20
N THR A 79 -15.26 -0.42 25.21
CA THR A 79 -16.64 0.07 25.33
C THR A 79 -17.65 -0.95 25.84
N THR A 80 -17.24 -2.19 26.13
CA THR A 80 -18.13 -3.22 26.73
C THR A 80 -18.10 -3.09 28.25
N PRO A 81 -19.17 -2.62 28.93
CA PRO A 81 -19.19 -2.53 30.39
C PRO A 81 -19.35 -3.93 31.01
N SER A 82 -18.70 -4.17 32.15
CA SER A 82 -18.88 -5.37 32.99
C SER A 82 -20.27 -5.47 33.60
#